data_AF-A0A7S4SKM5-F1
#
_entry.id   AF-A0A7S4SKM5-F1
#
_cell.length_a   1.000
_cell.length_b   1.000
_cell.length_c   1.000
_cell.angle_alpha   90.00
_cell.angle_beta   90.00
_cell.angle_gamma   90.00
#
_symmetry.space_group_name_H-M   'P 1'
#
loop_
_entity.id
_entity.type
_entity.pdbx_description
1 polymer ?
#
loop_
_entity_poly.entity_id
_entity_poly.type
_entity_poly.pdbx_seq_one_letter_code
_entity_poly.pdbx_strand_id
1 'polypeptide(L)'
;KNKSKDEFLNYHEMNEGSMTAAMKFLQILLNSSFIAKQEYLPLIIGQMMQLTLHHGICKESCAALGYLSFLLCEFEDFKESYHTGQLAILLLEKLQSKELLPQVYLAYFAGAGSYIRGVKF
;
A
#
# COMPACT_ATOMS: atom_id res chain seq x y z
N LYS A 1 -11.03 -17.27 -6.41
CA LYS A 1 -10.51 -17.81 -5.12
C LYS A 1 -9.93 -16.64 -4.34
N ASN A 2 -10.67 -16.09 -3.38
CA ASN A 2 -10.34 -14.85 -2.62
C ASN A 2 -9.60 -15.08 -1.30
N LYS A 3 -9.25 -16.33 -0.97
CA LYS A 3 -8.68 -16.72 0.35
C LYS A 3 -7.53 -15.84 0.84
N SER A 4 -6.61 -15.43 -0.05
CA SER A 4 -5.47 -14.59 0.31
C SER A 4 -5.85 -13.18 0.79
N LYS A 5 -6.89 -12.56 0.19
CA LYS A 5 -7.38 -11.23 0.60
C LYS A 5 -8.05 -11.28 1.98
N ASP A 6 -8.90 -12.29 2.18
CA ASP A 6 -9.62 -12.49 3.44
C ASP A 6 -8.65 -12.88 4.56
N GLU A 7 -7.60 -13.65 4.26
CA GLU A 7 -6.53 -13.97 5.22
C GLU A 7 -5.73 -12.71 5.61
N PHE A 8 -5.34 -11.86 4.65
CA PHE A 8 -4.60 -10.63 4.94
C PHE A 8 -5.44 -9.61 5.73
N LEU A 9 -6.72 -9.45 5.38
CA LEU A 9 -7.61 -8.58 6.14
C LEU A 9 -7.85 -9.09 7.56
N ASN A 10 -7.67 -10.37 7.84
CA ASN A 10 -7.81 -10.96 9.17
C ASN A 10 -6.50 -11.06 9.95
N TYR A 11 -5.41 -10.45 9.46
CA TYR A 11 -4.18 -10.35 10.24
C TYR A 11 -4.40 -9.60 11.55
N HIS A 12 -3.65 -10.00 12.58
CA HIS A 12 -3.60 -9.30 13.84
C HIS A 12 -2.98 -7.91 13.66
N GLU A 13 -3.37 -6.96 14.50
CA GLU A 13 -2.77 -5.63 14.51
C GLU A 13 -1.37 -5.66 15.12
N MET A 14 -0.47 -4.87 14.54
CA MET A 14 0.91 -4.73 14.99
C MET A 14 0.97 -4.02 16.35
N ASN A 15 1.26 -4.77 17.41
CA ASN A 15 1.26 -4.29 18.79
C ASN A 15 2.64 -3.91 19.34
N GLU A 16 3.73 -4.29 18.64
CA GLU A 16 5.09 -3.99 19.05
C GLU A 16 5.46 -2.53 18.75
N GLY A 17 5.69 -1.74 19.79
CA GLY A 17 5.99 -0.30 19.63
C GLY A 17 7.20 0.01 18.77
N SER A 18 8.22 -0.86 18.76
CA SER A 18 9.40 -0.75 17.90
C SER A 18 9.05 -0.94 16.42
N MET A 19 8.20 -1.91 16.10
CA MET A 19 7.79 -2.20 14.71
C MET A 19 6.87 -1.10 14.17
N THR A 20 5.96 -0.60 15.00
CA THR A 20 5.11 0.55 14.63
C THR A 20 5.94 1.81 14.43
N ALA A 21 7.01 2.02 15.21
CA ALA A 21 7.95 3.13 15.00
C ALA A 21 8.73 2.98 13.67
N ALA A 22 9.19 1.77 13.36
CA ALA A 22 9.84 1.47 12.08
C ALA A 22 8.92 1.73 10.90
N MET A 23 7.66 1.30 10.97
CA MET A 23 6.64 1.54 9.94
C MET A 23 6.41 3.04 9.69
N LYS A 24 6.33 3.85 10.76
CA LYS A 24 6.23 5.32 10.65
C LYS A 24 7.46 5.93 9.98
N PHE A 25 8.65 5.49 10.38
CA PHE A 25 9.90 5.98 9.79
C PHE A 25 9.97 5.66 8.29
N LEU A 26 9.63 4.42 7.91
CA LEU A 26 9.55 3.99 6.51
C LEU A 26 8.50 4.79 5.74
N GLN A 27 7.36 5.12 6.33
CA GLN A 27 6.35 5.96 5.70
C GLN A 27 6.86 7.38 5.42
N ILE A 28 7.62 7.97 6.35
CA ILE A 28 8.25 9.27 6.13
C ILE A 28 9.24 9.18 4.96
N LEU A 29 10.10 8.15 4.95
CA LEU A 29 11.04 7.90 3.85
C LEU A 29 10.33 7.68 2.52
N LEU A 30 9.21 6.96 2.52
CA LEU A 30 8.37 6.71 1.34
C LEU A 30 7.91 8.03 0.74
N ASN A 31 7.35 8.92 1.56
CA ASN A 31 6.85 10.22 1.14
C ASN A 31 7.98 11.11 0.56
N SER A 32 9.11 11.18 1.25
CA SER A 32 10.26 11.96 0.79
C SER A 32 10.85 11.40 -0.51
N SER A 33 10.97 10.07 -0.61
CA SER A 33 11.52 9.39 -1.78
C SER A 33 10.59 9.50 -2.98
N PHE A 34 9.27 9.49 -2.76
CA PHE A 34 8.29 9.66 -3.83
C PHE A 34 8.48 10.99 -4.59
N ILE A 35 8.89 12.04 -3.87
CA ILE A 35 9.15 13.37 -4.45
C ILE A 35 10.57 13.48 -4.99
N ALA A 36 11.57 13.02 -4.22
CA ALA A 36 12.97 13.29 -4.52
C ALA A 36 13.64 12.22 -5.41
N LYS A 37 13.36 10.93 -5.15
CA LYS A 37 14.04 9.81 -5.82
C LYS A 37 13.19 8.53 -5.78
N GLN A 38 12.36 8.36 -6.80
CA GLN A 38 11.38 7.26 -6.87
C GLN A 38 12.01 5.86 -6.98
N GLU A 39 13.28 5.75 -7.38
CA GLU A 39 14.01 4.49 -7.46
C GLU A 39 14.14 3.74 -6.11
N TYR A 40 13.98 4.43 -4.97
CA TYR A 40 14.01 3.80 -3.65
C TYR A 40 12.65 3.24 -3.20
N LEU A 41 11.56 3.58 -3.89
CA LEU A 41 10.21 3.15 -3.52
C LEU A 41 10.09 1.62 -3.43
N PRO A 42 10.57 0.81 -4.40
CA PRO A 42 10.45 -0.65 -4.32
C PRO A 42 11.11 -1.23 -3.06
N LEU A 43 12.27 -0.69 -2.68
CA LEU A 43 12.99 -1.13 -1.48
C LEU A 43 12.22 -0.79 -0.20
N ILE A 44 11.75 0.46 -0.08
CA ILE A 44 11.02 0.94 1.10
C ILE A 44 9.69 0.18 1.25
N ILE A 45 8.93 0.06 0.17
CA ILE A 45 7.65 -0.66 0.13
C ILE A 45 7.88 -2.13 0.49
N GLY A 46 8.92 -2.76 -0.06
CA GLY A 46 9.29 -4.13 0.27
C GLY A 46 9.53 -4.33 1.78
N GLN A 47 10.26 -3.41 2.43
CA GLN A 47 10.49 -3.47 3.87
C GLN A 47 9.20 -3.29 4.68
N MET A 48 8.34 -2.33 4.30
CA MET A 48 7.05 -2.14 4.97
C MET A 48 6.14 -3.37 4.83
N MET A 49 6.15 -4.02 3.65
CA MET A 49 5.40 -5.24 3.41
C MET A 49 5.95 -6.43 4.20
N GLN A 50 7.28 -6.55 4.32
CA GLN A 50 7.89 -7.58 5.17
C GLN A 50 7.47 -7.42 6.63
N LEU A 51 7.56 -6.21 7.18
CA LEU A 51 7.11 -5.94 8.56
C LEU A 51 5.62 -6.26 8.74
N THR A 52 4.80 -5.87 7.77
CA THR A 52 3.36 -6.15 7.80
C THR A 52 3.07 -7.66 7.83
N LEU A 53 3.77 -8.43 7.01
CA LEU A 53 3.59 -9.88 6.92
C LEU A 53 4.13 -10.65 8.13
N HIS A 54 5.13 -10.12 8.84
CA HIS A 54 5.74 -10.81 9.99
C HIS A 54 5.16 -10.37 11.34
N HIS A 55 4.79 -9.09 11.49
CA HIS A 55 4.43 -8.49 12.77
C HIS A 55 2.98 -7.98 12.84
N GLY A 56 2.18 -8.22 11.80
CA GLY A 56 0.80 -7.77 11.77
C GLY A 56 0.58 -6.50 10.96
N ILE A 57 -0.69 -6.16 10.77
CA ILE A 57 -1.11 -4.97 10.02
C ILE A 57 -1.08 -3.72 10.90
N CYS A 58 -0.71 -2.58 10.32
CA CYS A 58 -0.87 -1.27 10.95
C CYS A 58 -1.36 -0.25 9.93
N LYS A 59 -1.64 0.98 10.38
CA LYS A 59 -2.12 2.05 9.49
C LYS A 59 -1.16 2.30 8.32
N GLU A 60 0.15 2.29 8.56
CA GLU A 60 1.16 2.48 7.53
C GLU A 60 1.20 1.34 6.50
N SER A 61 0.71 0.14 6.83
CA SER A 61 0.51 -0.95 5.87
C SER A 61 -0.45 -0.56 4.75
N CYS A 62 -1.45 0.29 5.03
CA CYS A 62 -2.36 0.81 4.00
C CYS A 62 -1.60 1.63 2.95
N ALA A 63 -0.66 2.48 3.40
CA ALA A 63 0.19 3.25 2.50
C ALA A 63 1.08 2.31 1.67
N ALA A 64 1.74 1.34 2.29
CA ALA A 64 2.58 0.38 1.57
C ALA A 64 1.82 -0.34 0.45
N LEU A 65 0.59 -0.82 0.71
CA LEU A 65 -0.27 -1.43 -0.32
C LEU A 65 -0.68 -0.45 -1.42
N GLY A 66 -1.03 0.79 -1.05
CA GLY A 66 -1.36 1.83 -2.02
C GLY A 66 -0.21 2.12 -3.00
N TYR A 67 1.02 2.26 -2.50
CA TYR A 67 2.18 2.48 -3.36
C TYR A 67 2.66 1.21 -4.08
N LEU A 68 2.41 0.02 -3.53
CA LEU A 68 2.63 -1.23 -4.26
C LEU A 68 1.72 -1.30 -5.48
N SER A 69 0.45 -0.89 -5.34
CA SER A 69 -0.48 -0.75 -6.48
C SER A 69 0.07 0.20 -7.55
N PHE A 70 0.65 1.34 -7.14
CA PHE A 70 1.32 2.27 -8.05
C PHE A 70 2.50 1.61 -8.79
N LEU A 71 3.40 0.94 -8.07
CA LEU A 71 4.55 0.25 -8.70
C LEU A 71 4.13 -0.85 -9.67
N LEU A 72 3.11 -1.64 -9.32
CA LEU A 72 2.58 -2.67 -10.21
C LEU A 72 2.02 -2.09 -11.51
N CYS A 73 1.46 -0.88 -11.44
CA CYS A 73 1.01 -0.16 -12.63
C CYS A 73 2.18 0.29 -13.51
N GLU A 74 3.27 0.79 -12.91
CA GLU A 74 4.50 1.16 -13.65
C GLU A 74 5.14 -0.07 -14.35
N PHE A 75 4.96 -1.26 -13.79
CA PHE A 75 5.37 -2.52 -14.40
C PHE A 75 4.33 -3.15 -15.34
N GLU A 76 3.28 -2.41 -15.70
CA GLU A 76 2.18 -2.84 -16.57
C GLU A 76 1.37 -4.05 -16.05
N ASP A 77 1.51 -4.41 -14.77
CA ASP A 77 0.67 -5.41 -14.09
C ASP A 77 -0.60 -4.76 -13.53
N PHE A 78 -1.47 -4.32 -14.43
CA PHE A 78 -2.70 -3.60 -14.08
C PHE A 78 -3.67 -4.44 -13.25
N LYS A 79 -3.69 -5.76 -13.47
CA LYS A 79 -4.59 -6.66 -12.75
C LYS A 79 -4.18 -6.74 -11.29
N GLU A 80 -2.90 -6.94 -11.01
CA GLU A 80 -2.43 -7.01 -9.64
C GLU A 80 -2.40 -5.63 -8.97
N SER A 81 -2.12 -4.57 -9.74
CA SER A 81 -2.29 -3.19 -9.29
C SER A 81 -3.72 -2.93 -8.78
N TYR A 82 -4.74 -3.31 -9.55
CA TYR A 82 -6.15 -3.15 -9.15
C TYR A 82 -6.48 -3.93 -7.88
N HIS A 83 -6.07 -5.20 -7.81
CA HIS A 83 -6.33 -6.03 -6.63
C HIS A 83 -5.66 -5.49 -5.37
N THR A 84 -4.42 -5.03 -5.49
CA THR A 84 -3.62 -4.50 -4.37
C THR A 84 -4.19 -3.17 -3.89
N GLY A 85 -4.62 -2.31 -4.83
CA GLY A 85 -5.24 -1.03 -4.51
C GLY A 85 -6.58 -1.18 -3.80
N GLN A 86 -7.41 -2.12 -4.24
CA GLN A 86 -8.64 -2.46 -3.51
C GLN A 86 -8.35 -2.98 -2.10
N LEU A 87 -7.33 -3.82 -1.94
CA LEU A 87 -6.94 -4.33 -0.63
C LEU A 87 -6.50 -3.19 0.30
N ALA A 88 -5.78 -2.20 -0.23
CA ALA A 88 -5.37 -1.01 0.52
C ALA A 88 -6.58 -0.22 1.04
N ILE A 89 -7.61 -0.04 0.21
CA ILE A 89 -8.85 0.67 0.59
C ILE A 89 -9.61 -0.10 1.67
N LEU A 90 -9.79 -1.41 1.50
CA LEU A 90 -10.47 -2.26 2.48
C LEU A 90 -9.73 -2.27 3.83
N LEU A 91 -8.40 -2.32 3.80
CA LEU A 91 -7.59 -2.26 5.01
C LEU A 91 -7.73 -0.90 5.71
N LEU A 92 -7.78 0.18 4.94
CA LEU A 92 -7.97 1.53 5.45
C LEU A 92 -9.33 1.70 6.15
N GLU A 93 -10.39 1.13 5.58
CA GLU A 93 -11.71 1.09 6.18
C GLU A 93 -11.71 0.26 7.48
N LYS A 94 -11.08 -0.91 7.47
CA LYS A 94 -10.96 -1.79 8.65
C LYS A 94 -10.25 -1.09 9.82
N LEU A 95 -9.10 -0.46 9.55
CA LEU A 95 -8.29 0.22 10.56
C LEU A 95 -8.79 1.64 10.87
N GLN A 96 -9.91 2.06 10.28
CA GLN A 96 -10.49 3.40 10.43
C GLN A 96 -9.49 4.55 10.21
N SER A 97 -8.48 4.32 9.37
CA SER A 97 -7.30 5.17 9.24
C SER A 97 -7.50 6.26 8.20
N LYS A 98 -8.46 7.17 8.47
CA LYS A 98 -8.88 8.24 7.54
C LYS A 98 -7.77 9.23 7.20
N GLU A 99 -6.76 9.36 8.05
CA GLU A 99 -5.62 10.26 7.83
C GLU A 99 -4.77 9.87 6.60
N LEU A 100 -4.73 8.57 6.26
CA LEU A 100 -3.99 8.06 5.10
C LEU A 100 -4.84 7.96 3.84
N LEU A 101 -6.13 8.31 3.93
CA LEU A 101 -7.07 8.20 2.83
C LEU A 101 -6.62 9.01 1.60
N PRO A 102 -6.20 10.29 1.73
CA PRO A 102 -5.71 11.05 0.57
C PRO A 102 -4.50 10.39 -0.08
N GLN A 103 -3.58 9.85 0.73
CA GLN A 103 -2.34 9.24 0.26
C GLN A 103 -2.61 7.94 -0.50
N VAL A 104 -3.43 7.05 0.07
CA VAL A 104 -3.78 5.75 -0.55
C VAL A 104 -4.59 5.96 -1.82
N TYR A 105 -5.53 6.91 -1.83
CA TYR A 105 -6.30 7.24 -3.02
C TYR A 105 -5.42 7.84 -4.12
N LEU A 106 -4.49 8.74 -3.78
CA LEU A 106 -3.55 9.30 -4.74
C LEU A 106 -2.74 8.18 -5.42
N ALA A 107 -2.14 7.28 -4.63
CA ALA A 107 -1.33 6.20 -5.17
C ALA A 107 -2.16 5.23 -6.04
N TYR A 108 -3.36 4.86 -5.60
CA TYR A 108 -4.25 3.98 -6.34
C TYR A 108 -4.74 4.61 -7.67
N PHE A 109 -5.24 5.84 -7.63
CA PHE A 109 -5.80 6.48 -8.83
C PHE A 109 -4.71 7.01 -9.79
N ALA A 110 -3.52 7.35 -9.31
CA ALA A 110 -2.40 7.72 -10.17
C ALA A 110 -1.92 6.54 -11.04
N GLY A 111 -1.85 5.33 -10.46
CA GLY A 111 -1.55 4.12 -11.21
C GLY A 111 -2.77 3.59 -11.96
N ALA A 112 -3.71 2.97 -11.24
CA ALA A 112 -4.83 2.24 -11.82
C ALA A 112 -5.88 3.13 -12.52
N GLY A 113 -6.00 4.41 -12.15
CA GLY A 113 -6.92 5.35 -12.81
C GLY A 113 -6.52 5.69 -14.26
N SER A 114 -5.23 5.56 -14.59
CA SER A 114 -4.69 5.70 -15.95
C SER A 114 -5.23 4.59 -16.87
N TYR A 115 -5.35 3.36 -16.36
CA TYR A 115 -5.94 2.23 -17.07
C TYR A 115 -7.45 2.40 -17.29
N ILE A 116 -8.19 2.90 -16.28
CA ILE A 116 -9.64 3.13 -16.38
C ILE A 116 -10.00 4.22 -17.40
N ARG A 117 -9.10 5.18 -17.67
CA ARG A 117 -9.29 6.21 -18.73
C ARG A 117 -8.62 5.88 -20.07
N GLY A 118 -7.71 4.92 -20.11
CA GLY A 118 -6.98 4.50 -21.31
C GLY A 118 -7.70 3.46 -22.17
N VAL A 119 -8.70 2.75 -21.63
CA VAL A 119 -9.58 1.87 -22.41
C VAL A 119 -10.79 2.67 -22.92
N LYS A 120 -10.56 3.52 -23.92
CA LYS A 120 -11.63 3.99 -24.81
C LYS A 120 -11.78 2.95 -25.94
N PHE A 121 -12.95 2.32 -26.02
CA PHE A 121 -13.43 1.62 -27.22
C PHE A 121 -13.68 2.62 -28.36
#